data_AF-A0A4Q5QGB9-F1
#
_entry.id   AF-A0A4Q5QGB9-F1
#
_cell.length_a   1.000
_cell.length_b   1.000
_cell.length_c   1.000
_cell.angle_alpha   90.00
_cell.angle_beta   90.00
_cell.angle_gamma   90.00
#
_symmetry.space_group_name_H-M   'P 1'
#
loop_
_entity.id
_entity.type
_entity.pdbx_description
1 polymer ?
#
loop_
_entity_poly.entity_id
_entity_poly.type
_entity_poly.pdbx_seq_one_letter_code
_entity_poly.pdbx_strand_id
1 'polypeptide(L)' 'MEVYFTSPTIGKVYGLVSTEDHKTYHFKGNNVLVSIELCRDASGWVCQKEHWLHDHQVLEIGLQIDKLEKWLSAQ' A
#
# COMPACT_ATOMS: atom_id res chain seq x y z
N MET A 1 5.18 8.19 3.01
CA MET A 1 4.26 8.80 2.04
C MET A 1 2.82 8.54 2.47
N GLU A 2 1.89 9.47 2.31
CA GLU A 2 0.47 9.22 2.64
C GLU A 2 -0.25 8.55 1.46
N VAL A 3 -1.02 7.50 1.75
CA VAL A 3 -1.89 6.82 0.77
C VAL A 3 -3.20 6.43 1.41
N TYR A 4 -4.12 5.93 0.59
CA TYR A 4 -5.37 5.36 1.06
C TYR A 4 -5.74 4.08 0.31
N PHE A 5 -6.66 3.31 0.88
CA PHE A 5 -7.45 2.33 0.13
C PHE A 5 -8.90 2.36 0.60
N THR A 6 -9.81 1.83 -0.22
CA THR A 6 -11.23 1.78 0.11
C THR A 6 -11.60 0.41 0.69
N SER A 7 -12.13 0.38 1.91
CA SER A 7 -12.72 -0.81 2.53
C SER A 7 -14.24 -0.80 2.35
N PRO A 8 -14.86 -1.93 1.93
CA PRO A 8 -16.31 -2.01 1.82
C PRO A 8 -17.00 -1.88 3.18
N THR A 9 -16.34 -2.30 4.27
CA THR A 9 -16.92 -2.31 5.62
C THR A 9 -16.63 -1.02 6.39
N ILE A 10 -15.44 -0.45 6.20
CA ILE A 10 -14.91 0.64 7.04
C ILE A 10 -14.85 1.97 6.25
N GLY A 11 -15.08 1.94 4.94
CA GLY A 11 -14.91 3.09 4.07
C GLY A 11 -13.44 3.38 3.79
N LYS A 12 -13.09 4.65 3.59
CA LYS A 12 -11.76 5.06 3.17
C LYS A 12 -10.75 4.99 4.32
N VAL A 13 -9.72 4.17 4.16
CA VAL A 13 -8.64 4.00 5.13
C VAL A 13 -7.44 4.79 4.65
N TYR A 14 -6.98 5.72 5.47
CA TYR A 14 -5.81 6.56 5.20
C TYR A 14 -4.64 6.08 6.03
N GLY A 15 -3.44 6.12 5.49
CA GLY A 15 -2.25 5.66 6.19
C GLY A 15 -0.95 6.12 5.59
N LEU A 16 0.12 5.83 6.31
CA LEU A 16 1.47 6.10 5.89
C LEU A 16 2.10 4.83 5.34
N VAL A 17 2.71 4.95 4.17
CA VAL A 17 3.61 3.94 3.61
C VAL A 17 5.05 4.35 3.87
N SER A 18 5.83 3.39 4.36
CA SER A 18 7.28 3.47 4.52
C SER A 18 7.96 2.24 3.90
N THR A 19 9.17 2.42 3.41
CA THR A 19 10.03 1.34 2.90
C THR A 19 11.49 1.67 3.25
N GLU A 20 12.31 0.64 3.46
CA GLU A 20 13.76 0.78 3.68
C GLU A 20 14.56 0.34 2.45
N ASP A 21 14.04 -0.60 1.66
CA ASP A 21 14.77 -1.31 0.60
C ASP A 21 14.11 -1.21 -0.78
N HIS A 22 13.00 -0.46 -0.91
CA HIS A 22 12.16 -0.36 -2.11
C HIS A 22 11.59 -1.70 -2.61
N LYS A 23 11.67 -2.77 -1.82
CA LYS A 23 11.11 -4.09 -2.14
C LYS A 23 9.93 -4.40 -1.23
N THR A 24 10.02 -3.99 0.03
CA THR A 24 8.99 -4.20 1.04
C THR A 24 8.45 -2.85 1.52
N TYR A 25 7.14 -2.71 1.47
CA TYR A 25 6.41 -1.51 1.81
C TYR A 25 5.48 -1.79 2.97
N HIS A 26 5.60 -1.01 4.02
CA HIS A 26 4.75 -1.12 5.19
C HIS A 26 3.72 0.00 5.16
N PHE A 27 2.44 -0.35 5.04
CA PHE A 27 1.33 0.57 5.21
C PHE A 27 0.84 0.51 6.66
N LYS A 28 0.74 1.66 7.32
CA LYS A 28 0.17 1.82 8.64
C LYS A 28 -1.04 2.76 8.60
N GLY A 29 -2.20 2.27 9.01
CA GLY A 29 -3.42 3.07 9.06
C GLY A 29 -3.36 4.16 10.14
N ASN A 30 -3.83 5.35 9.78
CA ASN A 30 -3.93 6.51 10.67
C ASN A 30 -5.31 6.60 11.33
N ASN A 31 -6.37 6.28 10.57
CA ASN A 31 -7.76 6.33 11.04
C ASN A 31 -8.32 4.96 11.44
N VAL A 32 -7.57 3.87 11.19
CA VAL A 32 -7.93 2.50 11.53
C VAL A 32 -6.68 1.77 12.00
N LEU A 33 -6.83 0.89 12.99
CA LEU A 33 -5.74 0.04 13.47
C LEU A 33 -5.47 -1.08 12.44
N VAL A 34 -4.63 -0.78 11.46
CA VAL A 34 -4.19 -1.72 10.42
C VAL A 34 -2.70 -1.55 10.16
N SER A 35 -2.02 -2.68 9.96
CA SER A 35 -0.62 -2.73 9.57
C SER A 35 -0.44 -3.77 8.46
N ILE A 36 -0.21 -3.31 7.24
CA ILE A 36 -0.14 -4.13 6.03
C ILE A 36 1.30 -4.12 5.53
N GLU A 37 1.77 -5.26 5.06
CA GLU A 37 3.07 -5.40 4.40
C GLU A 37 2.85 -5.80 2.94
N LEU A 38 3.42 -5.01 2.02
CA LEU A 38 3.25 -5.14 0.59
C LEU A 38 4.61 -5.36 -0.06
N CYS A 39 4.68 -6.24 -1.04
CA CYS A 39 5.83 -6.37 -1.93
C CYS A 39 5.39 -6.34 -3.38
N ARG A 40 6.34 -6.09 -4.28
CA ARG A 40 6.11 -6.23 -5.72
C ARG A 40 6.79 -7.49 -6.24
N ASP A 41 6.02 -8.34 -6.92
CA ASP A 41 6.53 -9.52 -7.62
C ASP A 41 6.31 -9.41 -9.14
N ALA A 42 6.51 -10.52 -9.87
CA ALA A 42 6.34 -10.56 -11.32
C ALA A 42 4.88 -10.39 -11.78
N SER A 43 3.91 -10.63 -10.89
CA SER A 43 2.47 -10.54 -11.16
C SER A 43 1.87 -9.21 -10.69
N GLY A 44 2.51 -8.50 -9.76
CA GLY A 44 2.11 -7.16 -9.34
C GLY A 44 2.36 -6.90 -7.87
N TRP A 45 1.46 -6.12 -7.25
CA TRP A 45 1.49 -5.84 -5.82
C TRP A 45 0.84 -6.98 -5.05
N VAL A 46 1.53 -7.47 -4.03
CA VAL A 46 1.10 -8.60 -3.20
C VAL A 46 1.18 -8.20 -1.73
N CYS A 47 0.14 -8.54 -0.98
CA CYS A 47 0.15 -8.42 0.48
C CYS A 47 0.87 -9.64 1.09
N GLN A 48 1.98 -9.42 1.78
CA GLN A 48 2.71 -10.49 2.48
C GLN A 48 2.13 -10.80 3.86
N LYS A 49 1.57 -9.77 4.53
CA LYS A 49 1.14 -9.85 5.93
C LYS A 49 -0.25 -9.25 6.08
N GLU A 50 -1.16 -10.05 6.64
CA GLU A 50 -2.61 -9.82 6.77
C GLU A 50 -3.42 -10.01 5.46
N HIS A 51 -4.02 -11.20 5.32
CA HIS A 51 -4.79 -11.65 4.15
C HIS A 51 -6.25 -11.13 4.08
N TRP A 52 -6.64 -10.16 4.91
CA TRP A 52 -8.02 -9.65 4.88
C TRP A 52 -8.24 -8.58 3.81
N LEU A 53 -7.17 -8.02 3.24
CA LEU A 53 -7.28 -7.15 2.08
C LEU A 53 -7.66 -7.96 0.84
N HIS A 54 -8.63 -7.45 0.10
CA HIS A 54 -8.91 -7.91 -1.25
C HIS A 54 -7.87 -7.37 -2.24
N ASP A 55 -7.64 -8.10 -3.33
CA ASP A 55 -6.66 -7.76 -4.38
C ASP A 55 -6.81 -6.33 -4.92
N HIS A 56 -8.04 -5.84 -5.07
CA HIS A 56 -8.27 -4.47 -5.55
C HIS A 56 -7.76 -3.40 -4.56
N GLN A 57 -7.81 -3.67 -3.26
CA GLN A 57 -7.33 -2.75 -2.21
C GLN A 57 -5.80 -2.74 -2.19
N VAL A 58 -5.18 -3.91 -2.33
CA VAL A 58 -3.73 -4.07 -2.50
C VAL A 58 -3.26 -3.26 -3.72
N LEU A 59 -3.98 -3.40 -4.83
CA LEU A 59 -3.70 -2.67 -6.06
C LEU A 59 -3.85 -1.14 -5.90
N GLU A 60 -4.88 -0.66 -5.19
CA GLU A 60 -5.06 0.77 -4.91
C GLU A 60 -3.86 1.38 -4.18
N ILE A 61 -3.35 0.69 -3.15
CA ILE A 61 -2.15 1.12 -2.42
C ILE A 61 -0.94 1.09 -3.35
N GLY A 62 -0.75 -0.02 -4.06
CA GLY A 62 0.36 -0.23 -4.98
C GLY A 62 0.46 0.82 -6.08
N LEU A 63 -0.66 1.20 -6.69
CA LEU A 63 -0.69 2.22 -7.75
C LEU A 63 -0.30 3.62 -7.23
N GLN A 64 -0.54 3.93 -5.96
CA GLN A 64 -0.11 5.18 -5.34
C GLN A 64 1.39 5.18 -5.07
N ILE A 65 1.95 4.03 -4.66
CA ILE A 65 3.40 3.82 -4.55
C ILE A 65 4.06 4.01 -5.91
N ASP A 66 3.58 3.32 -6.95
CA ASP A 66 4.11 3.43 -8.32
C ASP A 66 4.15 4.88 -8.83
N LYS A 67 3.09 5.66 -8.56
CA LYS A 67 3.04 7.08 -8.97
C LYS A 67 4.11 7.91 -8.27
N LEU A 68 4.33 7.68 -6.97
CA LEU A 68 5.31 8.43 -6.21
C LEU A 68 6.73 8.05 -6.63
N GLU A 69 7.03 6.76 -6.75
CA GLU A 69 8.37 6.30 -7.15
C GLU A 69 8.76 6.82 -8.54
N LYS A 70 7.80 6.85 -9.48
CA LYS A 70 8.01 7.45 -10.80
C LYS A 70 8.29 8.94 -10.72
N TRP A 71 7.61 9.67 -9.84
CA TRP A 71 7.86 11.09 -9.65
C TRP A 71 9.23 11.37 -9.03
N LEU A 72 9.63 10.58 -8.03
CA LEU A 72 10.94 10.68 -7.39
C LEU A 72 12.09 10.33 -8.35
N SER A 73 11.89 9.34 -9.23
CA SER A 73 12.90 8.94 -10.23
C SER A 73 13.02 9.89 -11.42
N ALA A 74 12.07 10.81 -11.60
CA ALA A 74 12.06 11.80 -12.67
C ALA A 74 12.71 13.14 -12.28
N GLN A 75 13.17 13.27 -11.03
CA GLN A 75 13.98 14.40 -10.52
C GLN A 75 15.47 14.08 -10.60
#